data_AF-A0A3D2F5C9-F1
#
_entry.id   AF-A0A3D2F5C9-F1
#
_cell.length_a   1.000
_cell.length_b   1.000
_cell.length_c   1.000
_cell.angle_alpha   90.00
_cell.angle_beta   90.00
_cell.angle_gamma   90.00
#
_symmetry.space_group_name_H-M   'P 1'
#
loop_
_entity.id
_entity.type
_entity.pdbx_description
1 polymer ?
#
loop_
_entity_poly.entity_id
_entity_poly.type
_entity_poly.pdbx_seq_one_letter_code
_entity_poly.pdbx_strand_id
1 'polypeptide(L)'
;MKLTGAQANGYFSKPDANKAGLLIYGTDAMRVALKRQDVIAALVGPQGEEEMRLTRIPAGELRKDKALLLDAVKAIGFFPGPRVAFVEDANSFVDDTIIDALSQWQEGDAQIIVTAGNLKKTSK
;
A
#
# COMPACT_ATOMS: atom_id res chain seq x y z
N MET A 1 11.99 -5.19 -5.40
CA MET A 1 12.56 -6.56 -5.21
C MET A 1 11.44 -7.52 -4.89
N LYS A 2 11.53 -8.80 -5.29
CA LYS A 2 10.55 -9.83 -4.88
C LYS A 2 11.04 -10.50 -3.61
N LEU A 3 10.22 -10.49 -2.55
CA LEU A 3 10.51 -11.14 -1.28
C LEU A 3 9.73 -12.46 -1.19
N THR A 4 10.37 -13.51 -0.67
CA THR A 4 9.74 -14.83 -0.50
C THR A 4 10.14 -15.47 0.83
N GLY A 5 9.30 -16.36 1.36
CA GLY A 5 9.61 -17.14 2.56
C GLY A 5 9.97 -16.28 3.77
N ALA A 6 11.09 -16.58 4.42
CA ALA A 6 11.56 -15.89 5.62
C ALA A 6 11.81 -14.39 5.41
N GLN A 7 12.27 -13.99 4.21
CA GLN A 7 12.53 -12.58 3.91
C GLN A 7 11.25 -11.76 3.88
N ALA A 8 10.16 -12.32 3.34
CA ALA A 8 8.86 -11.66 3.35
C ALA A 8 8.33 -11.50 4.78
N ASN A 9 8.45 -12.54 5.60
CA ASN A 9 8.04 -12.49 7.01
C ASN A 9 8.78 -11.40 7.80
N GLY A 10 10.11 -11.31 7.64
CA GLY A 10 10.91 -10.27 8.28
C GLY A 10 10.49 -8.86 7.85
N TYR A 11 10.18 -8.67 6.56
CA TYR A 11 9.74 -7.39 6.04
C TYR A 11 8.36 -6.97 6.57
N PHE A 12 7.41 -7.91 6.71
CA PHE A 12 6.09 -7.57 7.27
C PHE A 12 6.17 -7.09 8.72
N SER A 13 7.09 -7.65 9.52
CA SER A 13 7.26 -7.25 10.93
C SER A 13 8.06 -5.97 11.11
N LYS A 14 8.98 -5.65 10.18
CA LYS A 14 9.82 -4.45 10.23
C LYS A 14 10.04 -3.90 8.82
N PRO A 15 9.01 -3.29 8.22
CA PRO A 15 9.11 -2.74 6.86
C PRO A 15 10.03 -1.52 6.84
N ASP A 16 10.62 -1.27 5.67
CA ASP A 16 11.38 -0.05 5.41
C ASP A 16 10.43 1.07 4.99
N ALA A 17 10.26 2.07 5.86
CA ALA A 17 9.38 3.22 5.66
C ALA A 17 9.87 4.18 4.56
N ASN A 18 11.12 4.05 4.10
CA ASN A 18 11.67 4.87 3.03
C ASN A 18 11.45 4.26 1.64
N LYS A 19 10.72 3.14 1.54
CA LYS A 19 10.34 2.55 0.24
C LYS A 19 9.07 3.19 -0.30
N ALA A 20 9.02 3.37 -1.61
CA ALA A 20 7.85 3.90 -2.30
C ALA A 20 6.57 3.08 -2.09
N GLY A 21 6.68 1.75 -2.02
CA GLY A 21 5.51 0.91 -1.80
C GLY A 21 5.78 -0.57 -1.65
N LEU A 22 4.71 -1.31 -1.36
CA LEU A 22 4.68 -2.77 -1.23
C LEU A 22 3.40 -3.32 -1.87
N LEU A 23 3.57 -4.32 -2.73
CA LEU A 23 2.49 -5.15 -3.25
C LEU A 23 2.43 -6.47 -2.50
N ILE A 24 1.26 -6.79 -1.94
CA ILE A 24 0.94 -8.07 -1.30
C ILE A 24 -0.14 -8.76 -2.12
N TYR A 25 0.18 -9.89 -2.72
CA TYR A 25 -0.76 -10.59 -3.61
C TYR A 25 -0.73 -12.09 -3.40
N GLY A 26 -1.86 -12.76 -3.66
CA GLY A 26 -1.96 -14.21 -3.52
C GLY A 26 -3.38 -14.75 -3.68
N THR A 27 -3.50 -16.08 -3.73
CA THR A 27 -4.78 -16.79 -3.83
C THR A 27 -5.51 -16.91 -2.49
N ASP A 28 -4.79 -16.74 -1.37
CA ASP A 28 -5.32 -16.81 -0.01
C ASP A 28 -5.58 -15.40 0.52
N ALA A 29 -6.83 -14.95 0.41
CA ALA A 29 -7.25 -13.62 0.82
C ALA A 29 -7.04 -13.36 2.31
N MET A 30 -7.22 -14.38 3.17
CA MET A 30 -7.02 -14.24 4.61
C MET A 30 -5.55 -14.00 4.94
N ARG A 31 -4.63 -14.75 4.30
CA ARG A 31 -3.20 -14.52 4.47
C ARG A 31 -2.77 -13.15 3.95
N VAL A 32 -3.29 -12.69 2.82
CA VAL A 32 -3.04 -11.34 2.29
C VAL A 32 -3.52 -10.27 3.28
N ALA A 33 -4.74 -10.42 3.79
CA ALA A 33 -5.33 -9.48 4.75
C ALA A 33 -4.53 -9.40 6.06
N LEU A 34 -4.08 -10.54 6.60
CA LEU A 34 -3.24 -10.59 7.80
C LEU A 34 -1.88 -9.92 7.55
N LYS A 35 -1.22 -10.18 6.42
CA LYS A 35 0.09 -9.56 6.12
C LYS A 35 0.01 -8.08 5.83
N ARG A 36 -1.08 -7.63 5.21
CA ARG A 36 -1.41 -6.21 5.09
C ARG A 36 -1.60 -5.57 6.47
N GLN A 37 -2.34 -6.22 7.38
CA GLN A 37 -2.53 -5.69 8.72
C GLN A 37 -1.20 -5.59 9.49
N ASP A 38 -0.38 -6.65 9.46
CA ASP A 38 0.96 -6.68 10.07
C ASP A 38 1.81 -5.50 9.59
N VAL A 39 1.91 -5.30 8.27
CA VAL A 39 2.81 -4.29 7.69
C VAL A 39 2.32 -2.87 7.94
N ILE A 40 1.01 -2.62 7.82
CA ILE A 40 0.44 -1.29 8.06
C ILE A 40 0.62 -0.94 9.54
N ALA A 41 0.32 -1.85 10.46
CA ALA A 41 0.54 -1.63 11.88
C ALA A 41 2.02 -1.36 12.21
N ALA A 42 2.95 -2.06 11.54
CA ALA A 42 4.38 -1.84 11.73
C ALA A 42 4.87 -0.50 11.14
N LEU A 43 4.22 0.02 10.09
CA LEU A 43 4.54 1.32 9.47
C LEU A 43 3.97 2.50 10.26
N VAL A 44 2.67 2.47 10.53
CA VAL A 44 1.98 3.61 11.13
C VAL A 44 1.94 3.52 12.67
N GLY A 45 2.20 2.36 13.26
CA GLY A 45 2.13 2.17 14.72
C GLY A 45 0.70 2.18 15.26
N PRO A 46 0.52 1.99 16.58
CA PRO A 46 -0.81 1.79 17.19
C PRO A 46 -1.74 3.00 17.08
N GLN A 47 -1.20 4.21 17.02
CA GLN A 47 -1.96 5.47 16.90
C GLN A 47 -2.12 5.94 15.45
N GLY A 48 -1.55 5.22 14.47
CA GLY A 48 -1.47 5.71 13.11
C GLY A 48 -2.82 5.93 12.41
N GLU A 49 -3.85 5.16 12.76
CA GLU A 49 -5.21 5.39 12.24
C GLU A 49 -5.87 6.62 12.89
N GLU A 50 -5.73 6.79 14.21
CA GLU A 50 -6.26 7.94 14.96
C GLU A 50 -5.62 9.26 14.52
N GLU A 51 -4.33 9.22 14.18
CA GLU A 51 -3.55 10.35 13.65
C GLU A 51 -3.76 10.58 12.14
N MET A 52 -4.70 9.84 11.52
CA MET A 52 -5.01 9.92 10.07
C MET A 52 -3.78 9.68 9.18
N ARG A 53 -2.81 8.89 9.64
CA ARG A 53 -1.62 8.49 8.86
C ARG A 53 -1.87 7.29 7.95
N LEU A 54 -3.08 6.73 7.96
CA LEU A 54 -3.53 5.69 7.03
C LEU A 54 -4.76 6.17 6.24
N THR A 55 -4.66 6.15 4.91
CA THR A 55 -5.80 6.31 4.00
C THR A 55 -6.09 4.98 3.32
N ARG A 56 -7.33 4.51 3.36
CA ARG A 56 -7.75 3.25 2.73
C ARG A 56 -8.61 3.55 1.51
N ILE A 57 -8.29 2.92 0.38
CA ILE A 57 -8.89 3.20 -0.93
C ILE A 57 -9.25 1.86 -1.58
N PRO A 58 -10.53 1.43 -1.52
CA PRO A 58 -10.98 0.27 -2.27
C PRO A 58 -10.75 0.46 -3.77
N ALA A 59 -10.30 -0.57 -4.49
CA ALA A 59 -10.05 -0.48 -5.93
C ALA A 59 -11.28 -0.06 -6.73
N GLY A 60 -12.49 -0.40 -6.26
CA GLY A 60 -13.75 0.05 -6.85
C GLY A 60 -13.98 1.56 -6.74
N GLU A 61 -13.47 2.20 -5.68
CA GLU A 61 -13.50 3.65 -5.50
C GLU A 61 -12.40 4.32 -6.33
N LEU A 62 -11.17 3.80 -6.28
CA LEU A 62 -10.04 4.31 -7.07
C LEU A 62 -10.31 4.25 -8.58
N ARG A 63 -11.09 3.27 -9.04
CA ARG A 63 -11.52 3.19 -10.44
C ARG A 63 -12.45 4.35 -10.83
N LYS A 64 -13.31 4.80 -9.91
CA LYS A 64 -14.27 5.89 -10.15
C LYS A 64 -13.59 7.25 -10.08
N ASP A 65 -12.67 7.39 -9.13
CA ASP A 65 -11.88 8.60 -8.95
C ASP A 65 -10.40 8.25 -8.83
N LYS A 66 -9.67 8.52 -9.91
CA LYS A 66 -8.25 8.19 -10.04
C LYS A 66 -7.34 9.11 -9.22
N ALA A 67 -7.81 10.32 -8.88
CA ALA A 67 -7.00 11.30 -8.15
C ALA A 67 -6.76 10.85 -6.70
N LEU A 68 -7.69 10.07 -6.12
CA LEU A 68 -7.66 9.61 -4.73
C LEU A 68 -6.30 9.06 -4.28
N LEU A 69 -5.63 8.27 -5.11
CA LEU A 69 -4.35 7.67 -4.73
C LEU A 69 -3.23 8.73 -4.68
N LEU A 70 -3.09 9.54 -5.73
CA LEU A 70 -2.03 10.55 -5.75
C LEU A 70 -2.25 11.60 -4.67
N ASP A 71 -3.50 12.01 -4.44
CA ASP A 71 -3.86 12.93 -3.36
C ASP A 71 -3.52 12.35 -1.98
N ALA A 72 -3.83 11.07 -1.73
CA ALA A 72 -3.45 10.40 -0.48
C ALA A 72 -1.93 10.29 -0.31
N VAL A 73 -1.20 10.03 -1.39
CA VAL A 73 0.27 9.99 -1.41
C VAL A 73 0.88 11.35 -1.07
N LYS A 74 0.36 12.41 -1.69
CA LYS A 74 0.86 13.79 -1.59
C LYS A 74 0.28 14.60 -0.45
N ALA A 75 -0.74 14.10 0.24
CA ALA A 75 -1.28 14.73 1.44
C ALA A 75 -0.14 15.06 2.40
N ILE A 76 -0.30 16.03 3.28
CA ILE A 76 0.66 16.29 4.36
C ILE A 76 -0.14 16.20 5.65
N GLY A 77 0.28 15.30 6.53
CA GLY A 77 -0.34 15.13 7.84
C GLY A 77 0.17 16.17 8.82
N PHE A 78 -0.66 16.51 9.82
CA PHE A 78 -0.21 17.30 10.97
C PHE A 78 0.68 16.50 11.92
N PHE A 79 0.49 15.18 11.96
CA PHE A 79 1.23 14.27 12.82
C PHE A 79 2.50 13.78 12.13
N PRO A 80 3.64 13.79 12.84
CA PRO A 80 4.90 13.29 12.29
C PRO A 80 4.86 11.77 12.12
N GLY A 81 5.72 11.25 11.25
CA GLY A 81 5.95 9.83 11.07
C GLY A 81 5.43 9.27 9.75
N PRO A 82 5.64 7.97 9.50
CA PRO A 82 5.28 7.34 8.23
C PRO A 82 3.77 7.39 8.00
N ARG A 83 3.39 7.61 6.73
CA ARG A 83 2.01 7.62 6.26
C ARG A 83 1.82 6.52 5.22
N VAL A 84 0.62 6.01 5.10
CA VAL A 84 0.26 4.93 4.18
C VAL A 84 -0.96 5.31 3.35
N ALA A 85 -0.81 5.22 2.03
CA ALA A 85 -1.93 5.18 1.10
C ALA A 85 -2.15 3.72 0.70
N PHE A 86 -3.22 3.11 1.20
CA PHE A 86 -3.52 1.70 1.02
C PHE A 86 -4.61 1.49 -0.05
N VAL A 87 -4.27 0.82 -1.15
CA VAL A 87 -5.21 0.36 -2.18
C VAL A 87 -5.62 -1.08 -1.91
N GLU A 88 -6.91 -1.30 -1.64
CA GLU A 88 -7.47 -2.61 -1.32
C GLU A 88 -8.04 -3.30 -2.56
N ASP A 89 -7.70 -4.59 -2.70
CA ASP A 89 -8.22 -5.48 -3.76
C ASP A 89 -8.00 -4.94 -5.19
N ALA A 90 -6.79 -4.43 -5.43
CA ALA A 90 -6.35 -3.96 -6.73
C ALA A 90 -6.47 -5.05 -7.81
N ASN A 91 -6.85 -4.58 -9.00
CA ASN A 91 -7.04 -5.37 -10.19
C ASN A 91 -6.68 -4.51 -11.42
N SER A 92 -6.78 -5.10 -12.61
CA SER A 92 -6.32 -4.46 -13.85
C SER A 92 -6.99 -3.13 -14.20
N PHE A 93 -8.11 -2.78 -13.56
CA PHE A 93 -8.77 -1.49 -13.78
C PHE A 93 -8.07 -0.31 -13.11
N VAL A 94 -7.14 -0.57 -12.18
CA VAL A 94 -6.42 0.47 -11.42
C VAL A 94 -4.90 0.43 -11.61
N ASP A 95 -4.38 -0.49 -12.44
CA ASP A 95 -2.94 -0.65 -12.72
C ASP A 95 -2.29 0.69 -13.11
N ASP A 96 -2.85 1.37 -14.12
CA ASP A 96 -2.27 2.60 -14.65
C ASP A 96 -2.29 3.73 -13.58
N THR A 97 -3.31 3.78 -12.73
CA THR A 97 -3.40 4.74 -11.63
C THR A 97 -2.32 4.49 -10.57
N ILE A 98 -2.07 3.21 -10.23
CA ILE A 98 -1.02 2.84 -9.26
C ILE A 98 0.37 3.13 -9.83
N ILE A 99 0.60 2.79 -11.11
CA ILE A 99 1.87 3.05 -11.79
C ILE A 99 2.16 4.55 -11.86
N ASP A 100 1.15 5.36 -12.19
CA ASP A 100 1.27 6.82 -12.23
C ASP A 100 1.66 7.38 -10.86
N ALA A 101 0.93 7.01 -9.80
CA ALA A 101 1.24 7.44 -8.43
C ALA A 101 2.66 7.01 -7.99
N LEU A 102 3.06 5.78 -8.33
CA LEU A 102 4.41 5.29 -8.05
C LEU A 102 5.50 6.07 -8.80
N SER A 103 5.24 6.49 -10.04
CA SER A 103 6.18 7.27 -10.85
C SER A 103 6.39 8.69 -10.32
N GLN A 104 5.38 9.23 -9.62
CA GLN A 104 5.40 10.58 -9.05
C GLN A 104 5.81 10.60 -7.57
N TRP A 105 6.01 9.43 -6.95
CA TRP A 105 6.40 9.30 -5.56
C TRP A 105 7.79 9.90 -5.30
N GLN A 106 7.93 10.60 -4.17
CA GLN A 106 9.17 11.18 -3.68
C GLN A 106 9.39 10.84 -2.21
N GLU A 107 10.64 10.95 -1.75
CA GLU A 107 10.97 10.73 -0.33
C GLU A 107 10.17 11.69 0.56
N GLY A 108 9.48 11.15 1.57
CA GLY A 108 8.58 11.89 2.46
C GLY A 108 7.09 11.78 2.12
N ASP A 109 6.74 11.31 0.91
CA ASP A 109 5.37 10.97 0.56
C ASP A 109 4.88 9.74 1.33
N ALA A 110 3.55 9.57 1.40
CA ALA A 110 2.98 8.35 1.97
C ALA A 110 3.42 7.11 1.16
N GLN A 111 3.73 6.03 1.87
CA GLN A 111 4.07 4.76 1.24
C GLN A 111 2.81 4.11 0.63
N ILE A 112 2.93 3.64 -0.61
CA ILE A 112 1.82 3.00 -1.34
C ILE A 112 1.78 1.52 -0.98
N ILE A 113 0.74 1.08 -0.27
CA ILE A 113 0.51 -0.34 0.03
C ILE A 113 -0.62 -0.82 -0.88
N VAL A 114 -0.42 -1.95 -1.55
CA VAL A 114 -1.41 -2.51 -2.46
C VAL A 114 -1.67 -3.96 -2.09
N THR A 115 -2.94 -4.35 -1.95
CA THR A 115 -3.34 -5.76 -1.95
C THR A 115 -3.96 -6.14 -3.28
N ALA A 116 -3.73 -7.39 -3.71
CA ALA A 116 -4.38 -7.95 -4.88
C ALA A 116 -4.63 -9.45 -4.69
N GLY A 117 -5.54 -10.00 -5.50
CA GLY A 117 -5.73 -11.44 -5.61
C GLY A 117 -4.59 -12.12 -6.38
N ASN A 118 -4.91 -13.22 -7.06
CA ASN A 118 -3.91 -13.90 -7.89
C ASN A 118 -3.58 -13.09 -9.15
N LEU A 119 -2.29 -12.80 -9.36
CA LEU A 119 -1.81 -12.04 -10.52
C LEU A 119 -1.33 -12.96 -11.64
N LYS A 120 -1.69 -12.62 -12.87
CA LYS A 120 -1.21 -13.33 -14.06
C LYS A 120 0.20 -12.87 -14.39
N LYS A 121 0.94 -13.64 -15.19
CA LYS A 121 2.26 -13.21 -15.71
C LYS A 121 2.19 -11.94 -16.56
N THR A 122 1.00 -11.60 -17.06
CA THR A 122 0.71 -10.41 -17.87
C THR A 122 0.19 -9.23 -17.04
N SER A 123 0.06 -9.37 -15.72
CA SER A 123 -0.28 -8.25 -14.83
C SER A 123 0.85 -7.24 -14.84
N LYS A 124 0.50 -5.95 -14.81
CA LYS A 124 1.47 -4.85 -14.80
C LYS A 124 2.03 -4.62 -13.39
#